data_AF-A0A960LFL9-F1
#
_entry.id   AF-A0A960LFL9-F1
#
_cell.length_a   1.000
_cell.length_b   1.000
_cell.length_c   1.000
_cell.angle_alpha   90.00
_cell.angle_beta   90.00
_cell.angle_gamma   90.00
#
_symmetry.space_group_name_H-M   'P 1'
#
loop_
_entity.id
_entity.type
_entity.pdbx_description
1 polymer ?
#
loop_
_entity_poly.entity_id
_entity_poly.type
_entity_poly.pdbx_seq_one_letter_code
_entity_poly.pdbx_strand_id
1 'polypeptide(L)'
;MTTPLHTIVTPDGFSSEVTKVCMEIADMLTEKNRAYGNSALDPIRCFSRADTTEQIKVRIDDKLSRIQRGQEMNEDVVKDLLGYLVLLRIAQKRAGL
;
A
#
# COMPACT_ATOMS: atom_id res chain seq x y z
N MET A 1 30.81 -29.86 23.35
CA MET A 1 29.82 -28.76 23.39
C MET A 1 30.39 -27.59 22.61
N THR A 2 29.90 -27.37 21.39
CA THR A 2 30.22 -26.18 20.59
C THR A 2 28.99 -25.89 19.72
N THR A 3 28.15 -24.99 20.20
CA THR A 3 27.03 -24.43 19.44
C THR A 3 27.61 -23.65 18.25
N PRO A 4 27.13 -23.83 17.01
CA PRO A 4 27.62 -23.00 15.91
C PRO A 4 27.17 -21.56 16.11
N LEU A 5 28.09 -20.63 15.86
CA LEU A 5 27.84 -19.20 15.80
C LEU A 5 26.60 -18.94 14.94
N HIS A 6 25.64 -18.20 15.51
CA HIS A 6 24.54 -17.62 14.76
C HIS A 6 25.15 -16.71 13.69
N THR A 7 25.14 -17.14 12.42
CA THR A 7 25.48 -16.28 11.29
C THR A 7 24.55 -15.08 11.34
N ILE A 8 25.07 -13.92 11.73
CA ILE A 8 24.38 -12.66 11.55
C ILE A 8 24.32 -12.47 10.03
N VAL A 9 23.24 -12.92 9.42
CA VAL A 9 22.90 -12.54 8.05
C VAL A 9 22.54 -11.07 8.16
N THR A 10 23.52 -10.20 7.95
CA THR A 10 23.22 -8.81 7.60
C THR A 10 22.30 -8.87 6.38
N PRO A 11 21.11 -8.26 6.40
CA PRO A 11 20.33 -8.13 5.18
C PRO A 11 21.28 -7.57 4.12
N ASP A 12 21.38 -8.23 2.96
CA ASP A 12 22.03 -7.59 1.83
C ASP A 12 21.40 -6.19 1.63
N GLY A 13 22.18 -5.23 1.12
CA GLY A 13 21.72 -3.83 1.04
C GLY A 13 20.35 -3.70 0.37
N PHE A 14 20.08 -4.55 -0.62
CA PHE A 14 18.79 -4.64 -1.29
C PHE A 14 17.65 -5.04 -0.35
N SER A 15 17.79 -6.09 0.46
CA SER A 15 16.78 -6.50 1.45
C SER A 15 16.48 -5.39 2.46
N SER A 16 17.51 -4.65 2.88
CA SER A 16 17.33 -3.49 3.77
C SER A 16 16.55 -2.36 3.09
N GLU A 17 16.87 -2.04 1.82
CA GLU A 17 16.18 -1.01 1.04
C GLU A 17 14.70 -1.37 0.80
N VAL A 18 14.43 -2.61 0.40
CA VAL A 18 13.06 -3.11 0.19
C VAL A 18 12.27 -3.02 1.49
N THR A 19 12.86 -3.47 2.60
CA THR A 19 12.20 -3.45 3.91
C THR A 19 11.84 -2.02 4.30
N LYS A 20 12.75 -1.07 4.11
CA LYS A 20 12.51 0.34 4.41
C LYS A 20 11.34 0.91 3.61
N VAL A 21 11.32 0.69 2.29
CA VAL A 21 10.22 1.18 1.44
C VAL A 21 8.89 0.55 1.84
N CYS A 22 8.85 -0.77 2.09
CA CYS A 22 7.63 -1.44 2.54
C CYS A 22 7.13 -0.91 3.89
N MET A 23 8.02 -0.64 4.84
CA MET A 23 7.67 -0.03 6.12
C MET A 23 7.09 1.37 5.95
N GLU A 24 7.68 2.21 5.09
CA GLU A 24 7.14 3.55 4.81
C GLU A 24 5.72 3.52 4.23
N ILE A 25 5.40 2.51 3.40
CA ILE A 25 4.04 2.31 2.89
C ILE A 25 3.10 1.83 4.01
N ALA A 26 3.56 0.90 4.84
CA ALA A 26 2.77 0.39 5.97
C ALA A 26 2.43 1.50 6.97
N ASP A 27 3.39 2.34 7.33
CA ASP A 27 3.22 3.47 8.23
C ASP A 27 2.25 4.50 7.64
N MET A 28 2.42 4.86 6.36
CA MET A 28 1.50 5.77 5.67
C MET A 28 0.05 5.26 5.68
N LEU A 29 -0.16 3.98 5.38
CA LEU A 29 -1.50 3.39 5.36
C LEU A 29 -2.10 3.32 6.77
N THR A 30 -1.29 3.01 7.78
CA THR A 30 -1.71 2.95 9.18
C THR A 30 -2.11 4.33 9.68
N GLU A 31 -1.35 5.37 9.33
CA GLU A 31 -1.66 6.75 9.71
C GLU A 31 -2.93 7.25 9.01
N LYS A 32 -3.09 6.99 7.71
CA LYS A 32 -4.35 7.29 6.99
C LYS A 32 -5.53 6.56 7.63
N ASN A 33 -5.37 5.30 8.03
CA ASN A 33 -6.42 4.54 8.71
C ASN A 33 -6.77 5.12 10.08
N ARG A 34 -5.77 5.58 10.85
CA ARG A 34 -5.99 6.26 12.14
C ARG A 34 -6.76 7.57 11.96
N ALA A 35 -6.41 8.35 10.94
CA ALA A 35 -7.01 9.66 10.69
C ALA A 35 -8.44 9.59 10.13
N TYR A 36 -8.72 8.63 9.24
CA TYR A 36 -9.99 8.57 8.50
C TYR A 36 -10.81 7.29 8.74
N GLY A 37 -10.32 6.39 9.59
CA GLY A 37 -10.90 5.06 9.79
C GLY A 37 -10.64 4.11 8.61
N ASN A 38 -11.33 2.97 8.63
CA ASN A 38 -11.17 1.93 7.61
C ASN A 38 -11.90 2.21 6.30
N SER A 39 -12.06 3.47 5.90
CA SER A 39 -12.86 3.84 4.72
C SER A 39 -12.38 3.23 3.40
N ALA A 40 -11.10 2.86 3.31
CA ALA A 40 -10.54 2.21 2.13
C ALA A 40 -11.03 0.76 1.93
N LEU A 41 -11.29 0.02 3.01
CA LEU A 41 -11.73 -1.38 2.96
C LEU A 41 -13.16 -1.60 3.46
N ASP A 42 -13.70 -0.61 4.20
CA ASP A 42 -15.05 -0.55 4.74
C ASP A 42 -15.62 0.87 4.55
N PRO A 43 -15.95 1.26 3.30
CA PRO A 43 -16.45 2.60 2.99
C PRO A 43 -17.89 2.77 3.50
N ILE A 44 -18.25 3.99 3.91
CA ILE A 44 -19.61 4.34 4.38
C ILE A 44 -20.70 4.25 3.28
N ARG A 45 -20.29 4.14 2.01
CA ARG A 45 -21.19 3.98 0.83
C ARG A 45 -22.32 5.02 0.76
N CYS A 46 -22.01 6.28 1.10
CA CYS A 46 -23.00 7.36 1.08
C CYS A 46 -23.55 7.63 -0.34
N PHE A 47 -22.67 7.65 -1.35
CA PHE A 47 -23.05 7.87 -2.76
C PHE A 47 -22.76 6.66 -3.64
N SER A 48 -21.53 6.12 -3.57
CA SER A 48 -21.12 4.98 -4.40
C SER A 48 -21.67 3.66 -3.87
N ARG A 49 -22.18 2.84 -4.78
CA ARG A 49 -22.63 1.45 -4.53
C ARG A 49 -21.69 0.39 -5.08
N ALA A 50 -20.60 0.79 -5.77
CA ALA A 50 -19.59 -0.13 -6.25
C ALA A 50 -18.97 -0.91 -5.09
N ASP A 51 -18.55 -2.15 -5.31
CA ASP A 51 -17.84 -2.90 -4.29
C ASP A 51 -16.46 -2.28 -4.00
N THR A 52 -15.90 -2.68 -2.85
CA THR A 52 -14.63 -2.15 -2.35
C THR A 52 -13.48 -2.35 -3.34
N THR A 53 -13.45 -3.48 -4.05
CA THR A 53 -12.36 -3.79 -5.01
C THR A 53 -12.43 -2.86 -6.21
N GLU A 54 -13.62 -2.65 -6.78
CA GLU A 54 -13.81 -1.72 -7.89
C GLU A 54 -13.51 -0.28 -7.49
N GLN A 55 -13.89 0.15 -6.28
CA GLN A 55 -13.52 1.49 -5.79
C GLN A 55 -12.01 1.68 -5.68
N ILE A 56 -11.27 0.68 -5.21
CA ILE A 56 -9.81 0.73 -5.14
C ILE A 56 -9.20 0.81 -6.55
N LYS A 57 -9.72 0.03 -7.51
CA LYS A 57 -9.25 0.07 -8.92
C LYS A 57 -9.45 1.45 -9.55
N VAL A 58 -10.60 2.09 -9.33
CA VAL A 58 -10.83 3.47 -9.82
C VAL A 58 -9.80 4.44 -9.26
N ARG A 59 -9.41 4.31 -7.98
CA ARG A 59 -8.35 5.14 -7.39
C ARG A 59 -6.97 4.85 -7.97
N ILE A 60 -6.69 3.60 -8.33
CA ILE A 60 -5.47 3.23 -9.05
C ILE A 60 -5.43 3.92 -10.42
N ASP A 61 -6.54 3.86 -11.18
CA ASP A 61 -6.66 4.52 -12.48
C ASP A 61 -6.48 6.05 -12.38
N ASP A 62 -7.04 6.68 -11.34
CA ASP A 62 -6.82 8.11 -11.05
C ASP A 62 -5.33 8.43 -10.91
N LYS A 63 -4.56 7.57 -10.22
CA LYS A 63 -3.11 7.76 -10.00
C LYS A 63 -2.31 7.48 -11.26
N LEU A 64 -2.62 6.40 -11.99
CA LEU A 64 -2.00 6.10 -13.29
C LEU A 64 -2.22 7.23 -14.30
N SER A 65 -3.43 7.79 -14.34
CA SER A 65 -3.77 8.90 -15.23
C SER A 65 -2.97 10.17 -14.90
N ARG A 66 -2.62 10.42 -13.63
CA ARG A 66 -1.74 11.54 -13.23
C ARG A 66 -0.31 11.32 -13.69
N ILE A 67 0.23 10.12 -13.49
CA ILE A 67 1.57 9.73 -13.95
C ILE A 67 1.66 9.92 -15.47
N GLN A 68 0.68 9.41 -16.22
CA GLN A 68 0.64 9.52 -17.67
C GLN A 68 0.64 10.98 -18.16
N ARG A 69 0.01 11.89 -17.40
CA ARG A 69 -0.10 13.32 -17.75
C ARG A 69 1.12 14.14 -17.31
N GLY A 70 2.10 13.55 -16.63
CA GLY A 70 3.29 14.26 -16.12
C GLY A 70 3.00 15.30 -15.05
N GLN A 71 1.83 15.21 -14.38
CA GLN A 71 1.44 16.11 -13.30
C GLN A 71 1.93 15.59 -11.95
N GLU A 72 3.25 15.57 -11.75
CA GLU A 72 3.88 15.28 -10.45
C GLU A 72 3.86 16.52 -9.54
N MET A 73 2.68 17.11 -9.36
CA MET A 73 2.50 18.26 -8.48
C MET A 73 2.33 17.81 -7.03
N ASN A 74 3.43 17.87 -6.26
CA ASN A 74 3.52 17.85 -4.79
C ASN A 74 3.14 16.57 -4.02
N GLU A 75 2.28 15.70 -4.54
CA GLU A 75 1.94 14.42 -3.90
C GLU A 75 2.77 13.30 -4.54
N ASP A 76 3.44 12.46 -3.74
CA ASP A 76 4.21 11.32 -4.27
C ASP A 76 3.23 10.27 -4.83
N VAL A 77 2.90 10.44 -6.12
CA VAL A 77 1.91 9.63 -6.82
C VAL A 77 2.33 8.16 -6.87
N VAL A 78 3.64 7.89 -6.92
CA VAL A 78 4.19 6.53 -6.90
C VAL A 78 3.94 5.88 -5.52
N LYS A 79 4.23 6.60 -4.43
CA LYS A 79 3.97 6.12 -3.07
C LYS A 79 2.49 5.87 -2.83
N ASP A 80 1.61 6.75 -3.31
CA ASP A 80 0.16 6.54 -3.25
C ASP A 80 -0.29 5.31 -4.04
N LEU A 81 0.24 5.13 -5.25
CA LEU A 81 -0.07 3.97 -6.09
C LEU A 81 0.34 2.65 -5.39
N LEU A 82 1.53 2.61 -4.78
CA LEU A 82 1.96 1.47 -3.95
C LEU A 82 0.98 1.22 -2.80
N GLY A 83 0.54 2.28 -2.12
CA GLY A 83 -0.47 2.18 -1.06
C GLY A 83 -1.79 1.56 -1.54
N TYR A 84 -2.31 2.00 -2.70
CA TYR A 84 -3.53 1.44 -3.27
C TYR A 84 -3.37 -0.02 -3.74
N LEU A 85 -2.20 -0.41 -4.25
CA LEU A 85 -1.93 -1.80 -4.61
C LEU A 85 -1.89 -2.71 -3.37
N VAL A 86 -1.35 -2.24 -2.25
CA VAL A 86 -1.41 -2.96 -0.96
C VAL A 86 -2.85 -3.13 -0.50
N LEU A 87 -3.65 -2.06 -0.54
CA LEU A 87 -5.08 -2.11 -0.19
C LEU A 87 -5.86 -3.08 -1.09
N LEU A 88 -5.59 -3.06 -2.40
CA LEU A 88 -6.18 -4.00 -3.36
C LEU A 88 -5.83 -5.45 -2.98
N ARG A 89 -4.56 -5.72 -2.65
CA ARG A 89 -4.14 -7.07 -2.25
C ARG A 89 -4.82 -7.53 -0.96
N ILE A 90 -5.02 -6.63 0.01
CA ILE A 90 -5.76 -6.93 1.24
C ILE A 90 -7.24 -7.25 0.91
N ALA A 91 -7.88 -6.45 0.05
CA ALA A 91 -9.27 -6.67 -0.36
C ALA A 91 -9.44 -8.03 -1.06
N GLN A 92 -8.52 -8.38 -1.97
CA GLN A 92 -8.49 -9.70 -2.63
C GLN A 92 -8.36 -10.84 -1.62
N LYS A 93 -7.40 -10.75 -0.67
CA LYS A 93 -7.23 -11.75 0.38
C LYS A 93 -8.49 -11.92 1.24
N ARG A 94 -9.18 -10.83 1.57
CA ARG A 94 -10.46 -10.87 2.32
C ARG A 94 -11.60 -11.51 1.51
N ALA A 95 -11.55 -11.39 0.18
CA ALA A 95 -12.51 -12.01 -0.73
C ALA A 95 -12.18 -13.49 -1.06
N GLY A 96 -11.04 -14.02 -0.58
CA GLY A 96 -10.60 -15.38 -0.88
C GLY A 96 -9.93 -15.55 -2.25
N LEU A 97 -9.35 -14.48 -2.80
CA LEU A 97 -8.64 -14.43 -4.10
C LEU A 97 -7.11 -14.45 -3.95
#